data_AF-A0A317YKC2-F1
#
_entry.id   AF-A0A317YKC2-F1
#
_cell.length_a   1.000
_cell.length_b   1.000
_cell.length_c   1.000
_cell.angle_alpha   90.00
_cell.angle_beta   90.00
_cell.angle_gamma   90.00
#
_symmetry.space_group_name_H-M   'P 1'
#
loop_
_entity.id
_entity.type
_entity.pdbx_description
1 polymer ?
#
loop_
_entity_poly.entity_id
_entity_poly.type
_entity_poly.pdbx_seq_one_letter_code
_entity_poly.pdbx_strand_id
1 'polypeptide(L)'
;STQHTVQSGESLWSIAQKYNTSVESIKQNNQLDNNLVFPGQVISVGGSDAQNTSNTSPQAGSASSHTVQAGESLNIIANRYGVSVDQLMAANNSRGYLIMPNQTLQIPNGGSGGTTPT
;
A
#
# COMPACT_ATOMS: atom_id res chain seq x y z
N SER A 1 -18.26 -10.31 7.51
CA SER A 1 -17.48 -10.09 6.27
C SER A 1 -18.32 -9.32 5.27
N THR A 2 -17.82 -8.21 4.76
CA THR A 2 -18.47 -7.49 3.65
C THR A 2 -18.11 -8.21 2.36
N GLN A 3 -19.11 -8.60 1.58
CA GLN A 3 -18.92 -9.21 0.26
C GLN A 3 -19.35 -8.22 -0.81
N HIS A 4 -18.66 -8.24 -1.94
CA HIS A 4 -18.93 -7.41 -3.09
C HIS A 4 -18.95 -8.27 -4.34
N THR A 5 -20.00 -8.13 -5.15
CA THR A 5 -20.08 -8.77 -6.47
C THR A 5 -19.49 -7.83 -7.50
N VAL A 6 -18.39 -8.25 -8.11
CA VAL A 6 -17.65 -7.48 -9.13
C VAL A 6 -18.57 -7.17 -10.30
N GLN A 7 -18.75 -5.90 -10.63
CA GLN A 7 -19.50 -5.46 -11.80
C GLN A 7 -18.59 -5.34 -13.03
N SER A 8 -19.19 -5.33 -14.22
CA SER A 8 -18.42 -5.14 -15.45
C SER A 8 -17.71 -3.79 -15.44
N GLY A 9 -16.38 -3.83 -15.62
CA GLY A 9 -15.52 -2.64 -15.56
C GLY A 9 -14.94 -2.32 -14.18
N GLU A 10 -15.32 -3.05 -13.13
CA GLU A 10 -14.66 -2.92 -11.83
C GLU A 10 -13.35 -3.72 -11.79
N SER A 11 -12.36 -3.14 -11.11
CA SER A 11 -11.09 -3.75 -10.78
C SER A 11 -10.95 -3.87 -9.26
N LEU A 12 -10.04 -4.72 -8.77
CA LEU A 12 -9.75 -4.79 -7.33
C LEU A 12 -9.45 -3.42 -6.72
N TRP A 13 -8.86 -2.51 -7.50
CA TRP A 13 -8.56 -1.15 -7.07
C TRP A 13 -9.81 -0.30 -6.84
N SER A 14 -10.72 -0.25 -7.83
CA SER A 14 -11.97 0.52 -7.69
C SER A 14 -12.84 -0.02 -6.57
N ILE A 15 -12.79 -1.33 -6.35
CA ILE A 15 -13.48 -1.99 -5.23
C ILE A 15 -12.80 -1.64 -3.91
N ALA A 16 -11.47 -1.71 -3.81
CA ALA A 16 -10.72 -1.33 -2.63
C ALA A 16 -11.02 0.12 -2.18
N GLN A 17 -11.02 1.06 -3.14
CA GLN A 17 -11.40 2.45 -2.90
C GLN A 17 -12.83 2.58 -2.36
N LYS A 18 -13.80 1.91 -2.98
CA LYS A 18 -15.22 1.93 -2.60
C LYS A 18 -15.47 1.47 -1.18
N TYR A 19 -14.69 0.49 -0.72
CA TYR A 19 -14.82 -0.10 0.61
C TYR A 19 -13.76 0.40 1.61
N ASN A 20 -12.97 1.41 1.24
CA ASN A 20 -11.91 1.97 2.06
C ASN A 20 -10.95 0.89 2.63
N THR A 21 -10.60 -0.07 1.78
CA THR A 21 -9.69 -1.18 2.10
C THR A 21 -8.53 -1.20 1.09
N SER A 22 -7.62 -2.16 1.22
CA SER A 22 -6.48 -2.34 0.32
C SER A 22 -6.69 -3.51 -0.64
N VAL A 23 -6.12 -3.43 -1.85
CA VAL A 23 -6.15 -4.54 -2.82
C VAL A 23 -5.53 -5.81 -2.22
N GLU A 24 -4.44 -5.67 -1.46
CA GLU A 24 -3.83 -6.81 -0.76
C GLU A 24 -4.77 -7.43 0.26
N SER A 25 -5.48 -6.63 1.05
CA SER A 25 -6.47 -7.11 2.02
C SER A 25 -7.59 -7.88 1.31
N ILE A 26 -8.07 -7.38 0.16
CA ILE A 26 -9.03 -8.11 -0.68
C ILE A 26 -8.40 -9.41 -1.22
N LYS A 27 -7.16 -9.38 -1.72
CA LYS A 27 -6.49 -10.57 -2.24
C LYS A 27 -6.30 -11.64 -1.16
N GLN A 28 -5.82 -11.26 0.02
CA GLN A 28 -5.62 -12.16 1.15
C GLN A 28 -6.95 -12.76 1.62
N ASN A 29 -7.99 -11.95 1.73
CA ASN A 29 -9.33 -12.41 2.11
C ASN A 29 -9.95 -13.39 1.12
N ASN A 30 -9.50 -13.40 -0.14
CA ASN A 30 -10.05 -14.22 -1.22
C ASN A 30 -9.04 -15.19 -1.81
N GLN A 31 -7.86 -15.34 -1.20
CA GLN A 31 -6.76 -16.19 -1.66
C GLN A 31 -6.42 -15.96 -3.14
N LEU A 32 -6.42 -14.70 -3.58
CA LEU A 32 -6.11 -14.32 -4.96
C LEU A 32 -4.61 -14.07 -5.12
N ASP A 33 -3.98 -14.81 -6.02
CA ASP A 33 -2.57 -14.59 -6.38
C ASP A 33 -2.37 -13.35 -7.27
N ASN A 34 -3.42 -12.97 -8.02
CA ASN A 34 -3.36 -11.93 -9.05
C ASN A 34 -4.45 -10.87 -8.87
N ASN A 35 -4.32 -9.78 -9.63
CA ASN A 35 -5.29 -8.68 -9.63
C ASN A 35 -6.50 -8.92 -10.55
N LEU A 36 -6.60 -10.13 -11.12
CA LEU A 36 -7.67 -10.52 -12.03
C LEU A 36 -8.95 -10.79 -11.25
N VAL A 37 -10.00 -10.06 -11.60
CA VAL A 37 -11.36 -10.29 -11.13
C VAL A 37 -12.31 -10.30 -12.31
N PHE A 38 -13.30 -11.19 -12.24
CA PHE A 38 -14.28 -11.35 -13.31
C PHE A 38 -15.62 -10.74 -12.92
N PRO A 39 -16.35 -10.14 -13.86
CA PRO A 39 -17.72 -9.69 -13.60
C PRO A 39 -18.58 -10.87 -13.14
N GLY A 40 -19.33 -10.66 -12.06
CA GLY A 40 -20.13 -11.69 -11.38
C GLY A 40 -19.37 -12.46 -10.30
N GLN A 41 -18.06 -12.27 -10.15
CA GLN A 41 -17.28 -12.85 -9.06
C GLN A 41 -17.65 -12.20 -7.73
N VAL A 42 -17.92 -13.00 -6.71
CA VAL A 42 -18.13 -12.51 -5.33
C VAL A 42 -16.78 -12.51 -4.62
N ILE A 43 -16.39 -11.34 -4.10
CA ILE A 43 -15.16 -11.18 -3.34
C ILE A 43 -15.43 -10.59 -1.95
N SER A 44 -14.70 -11.07 -0.96
CA SER A 44 -14.68 -10.56 0.40
C SER A 44 -13.83 -9.29 0.49
N VAL A 45 -14.49 -8.15 0.65
CA VAL A 45 -13.87 -6.83 0.84
C VAL A 45 -13.81 -6.44 2.31
N GLY A 46 -14.39 -7.26 3.19
CA GLY A 46 -14.37 -7.09 4.63
C GLY A 46 -13.02 -7.48 5.23
N GLY A 47 -12.06 -6.58 5.15
CA GLY A 47 -10.89 -6.52 6.00
C GLY A 47 -10.71 -5.07 6.34
N SER A 48 -11.27 -4.66 7.49
CA SER A 48 -11.03 -3.33 8.01
C SER A 48 -9.55 -3.26 8.33
N ASP A 49 -8.77 -2.64 7.44
CA ASP A 49 -7.67 -1.77 7.85
C ASP A 49 -8.28 -0.56 8.59
N ALA A 50 -9.10 -0.83 9.62
CA ALA A 50 -9.23 0.05 10.73
C ALA A 50 -7.82 0.10 11.28
N GLN A 51 -7.10 1.12 10.80
CA GLN A 51 -6.05 1.82 11.50
C GLN A 51 -6.22 1.54 12.98
N ASN A 52 -5.49 0.53 13.44
CA ASN A 52 -5.30 0.35 14.85
C ASN A 52 -4.50 1.59 15.25
N THR A 53 -5.22 2.56 15.79
CA THR A 53 -4.72 3.64 16.62
C THR A 53 -3.95 3.00 17.78
N SER A 54 -2.74 2.54 17.53
CA SER A 54 -1.79 2.14 18.55
C SER A 54 -0.61 3.08 18.48
N ASN A 55 -0.86 4.16 19.21
CA ASN A 55 0.10 5.01 19.87
C ASN A 55 1.17 4.16 20.59
N THR A 56 2.26 3.79 19.91
CA THR A 56 3.49 3.32 20.57
C THR A 56 4.70 3.64 19.71
N SER A 57 5.45 4.66 20.17
CA SER A 57 6.90 4.75 20.32
C SER A 57 7.82 3.99 19.33
N PRO A 58 8.88 4.64 18.80
CA PRO A 58 9.66 4.14 17.68
C PRO A 58 10.49 2.92 18.07
N GLN A 59 10.07 1.75 17.60
CA GLN A 59 10.86 0.53 17.71
C GLN A 59 11.74 0.38 16.48
N ALA A 60 13.01 0.73 16.64
CA ALA A 60 14.06 0.44 15.68
C ALA A 60 14.17 -1.07 15.44
N GLY A 61 14.27 -1.47 14.18
CA GLY A 61 14.74 -2.81 13.80
C GLY A 61 13.76 -3.63 12.98
N SER A 62 13.66 -3.30 11.70
CA SER A 62 13.71 -4.22 10.55
C SER A 62 13.54 -3.37 9.30
N ALA A 63 14.37 -3.57 8.28
CA ALA A 63 14.12 -2.98 6.97
C ALA A 63 12.76 -3.52 6.48
N SER A 64 11.70 -2.73 6.60
CA SER A 64 10.41 -3.11 6.06
C SER A 64 10.51 -3.01 4.54
N SER A 65 10.26 -4.09 3.82
CA SER A 65 10.09 -4.02 2.37
C SER A 65 8.63 -3.75 2.04
N HIS A 66 8.36 -2.81 1.14
CA HIS A 66 7.02 -2.53 0.61
C HIS A 66 6.96 -2.89 -0.87
N THR A 67 5.98 -3.70 -1.27
CA THR A 67 5.74 -3.96 -2.68
C THR A 67 4.78 -2.90 -3.22
N VAL A 68 5.28 -2.09 -4.15
CA VAL A 68 4.53 -1.03 -4.84
C VAL A 68 3.29 -1.63 -5.49
N GLN A 69 2.15 -1.08 -5.14
CA GLN A 69 0.86 -1.47 -5.72
C GLN A 69 0.56 -0.58 -6.93
N ALA A 70 -0.23 -1.10 -7.87
CA ALA A 70 -0.62 -0.33 -9.06
C ALA A 70 -1.36 0.95 -8.66
N GLY A 71 -0.84 2.10 -9.11
CA GLY A 71 -1.37 3.41 -8.78
C GLY A 71 -0.81 4.04 -7.51
N GLU A 72 0.08 3.35 -6.78
CA GLU A 72 0.87 4.01 -5.74
C GLU A 72 1.95 4.88 -6.37
N SER A 73 2.23 6.00 -5.71
CA SER A 73 3.37 6.86 -6.00
C SER A 73 4.31 6.83 -4.79
N LEU A 74 5.59 7.16 -5.03
CA LEU A 74 6.58 7.25 -3.95
C LEU A 74 6.10 8.15 -2.81
N ASN A 75 5.32 9.19 -3.11
CA ASN A 75 4.80 10.12 -2.11
C ASN A 75 3.78 9.46 -1.18
N ILE A 76 2.88 8.63 -1.71
CA ILE A 76 1.89 7.87 -0.92
C ILE A 76 2.60 6.84 -0.03
N ILE A 77 3.58 6.14 -0.60
CA ILE A 77 4.37 5.13 0.10
C ILE A 77 5.19 5.79 1.21
N ALA A 78 5.93 6.85 0.88
CA ALA A 78 6.73 7.61 1.82
C ALA A 78 5.89 8.12 3.00
N ASN A 79 4.72 8.72 2.73
CA ASN A 79 3.81 9.18 3.76
C ASN A 79 3.24 8.04 4.62
N ARG A 80 2.92 6.88 4.02
CA ARG A 80 2.46 5.69 4.76
C ARG A 80 3.49 5.22 5.79
N TYR A 81 4.77 5.27 5.42
CA TYR A 81 5.86 4.80 6.27
C TYR A 81 6.52 5.90 7.09
N GLY A 82 6.02 7.14 7.01
CA GLY A 82 6.60 8.29 7.72
C GLY A 82 8.02 8.65 7.28
N VAL A 83 8.41 8.28 6.07
CA VAL A 83 9.73 8.60 5.48
C VAL A 83 9.57 9.68 4.41
N SER A 84 10.67 10.33 4.04
CA SER A 84 10.67 11.24 2.89
C SER A 84 10.83 10.45 1.58
N VAL A 85 10.30 11.00 0.48
CA VAL A 85 10.52 10.44 -0.87
C VAL A 85 12.01 10.32 -1.18
N ASP A 86 12.81 11.30 -0.76
CA ASP A 86 14.27 11.29 -0.90
C ASP A 86 14.92 10.11 -0.16
N GLN A 87 14.57 9.90 1.11
CA GLN A 87 15.06 8.76 1.90
C GLN A 87 14.66 7.43 1.26
N LEU A 88 13.40 7.33 0.82
CA LEU A 88 12.89 6.14 0.14
C LEU A 88 13.65 5.87 -1.17
N MET A 89 13.95 6.89 -1.96
CA MET A 89 14.74 6.75 -3.18
C MET A 89 16.20 6.39 -2.88
N ALA A 90 16.81 7.01 -1.87
CA ALA A 90 18.18 6.74 -1.44
C ALA A 90 18.35 5.29 -0.97
N ALA A 91 17.39 4.77 -0.19
CA ALA A 91 17.37 3.38 0.25
C ALA A 91 17.26 2.38 -0.90
N ASN A 92 16.65 2.79 -2.01
CA ASN A 92 16.40 1.94 -3.18
C ASN A 92 17.33 2.22 -4.36
N ASN A 93 18.39 3.02 -4.16
CA ASN A 93 19.29 3.48 -5.23
C ASN A 93 18.55 3.99 -6.48
N SER A 94 17.35 4.54 -6.29
CA SER A 94 16.47 4.95 -7.37
C SER A 94 16.73 6.41 -7.73
N ARG A 95 17.02 6.69 -9.00
CA ARG A 95 17.30 8.04 -9.51
C ARG A 95 16.06 8.77 -10.06
N GLY A 96 14.89 8.15 -10.00
CA GLY A 96 13.68 8.68 -10.60
C GLY A 96 12.43 8.33 -9.81
N TYR A 97 11.38 9.12 -10.03
CA TYR A 97 10.08 8.96 -9.37
C TYR A 97 9.22 7.81 -9.92
N LEU A 98 9.68 7.19 -11.01
CA LEU A 98 8.96 6.11 -11.67
C LEU A 98 9.11 4.84 -10.83
N ILE A 99 7.99 4.39 -10.28
CA ILE A 99 7.85 3.10 -9.64
C ILE A 99 6.84 2.25 -10.39
N MET A 100 7.10 0.95 -10.45
CA MET A 100 6.25 0.00 -11.16
C MET A 100 5.41 -0.81 -10.15
N PRO A 101 4.18 -1.20 -10.51
CA PRO A 101 3.45 -2.20 -9.73
C PRO A 101 4.28 -3.48 -9.58
N ASN A 102 4.20 -4.11 -8.41
CA ASN A 102 4.99 -5.26 -7.98
C ASN A 102 6.49 -4.98 -7.78
N GLN A 103 6.94 -3.73 -7.85
CA GLN A 103 8.31 -3.38 -7.47
C GLN A 103 8.47 -3.42 -5.94
N THR A 104 9.44 -4.16 -5.42
CA THR A 104 9.76 -4.12 -4.00
C THR A 104 10.67 -2.94 -3.69
N LEU A 105 10.24 -2.07 -2.79
CA LEU A 105 11.00 -0.96 -2.22
C LEU A 105 11.45 -1.32 -0.81
N GLN A 106 12.73 -1.14 -0.53
CA GLN A 106 13.29 -1.07 0.81
C GLN A 106 12.80 0.21 1.48
N ILE A 107 12.01 0.09 2.53
CA ILE A 107 11.62 1.23 3.36
C ILE A 107 12.75 1.47 4.36
N PRO A 108 13.47 2.60 4.27
CA PRO A 108 14.47 2.94 5.26
C PRO A 108 13.79 3.16 6.61
N ASN A 109 14.46 2.77 7.70
CA ASN A 109 14.06 3.19 9.04
C ASN A 109 14.49 4.65 9.25
N GLY A 110 13.77 5.57 8.61
CA GLY A 110 13.97 7.00 8.73
C GLY A 110 13.14 7.54 9.88
N GLY A 111 13.60 7.31 11.12
CA GLY A 111 13.10 8.09 12.25
C GLY A 111 13.29 9.58 11.96
N SER A 112 12.19 10.33 12.03
CA SER A 112 12.03 11.79 12.04
C SER A 112 13.30 12.63 11.83
N GLY A 113 13.37 13.38 10.73
CA GLY A 113 14.36 14.45 10.58
C GLY A 113 14.30 15.15 9.24
N GLY A 114 13.43 16.16 9.11
CA GLY A 114 13.34 17.01 7.92
C GLY A 114 12.35 18.14 8.11
N THR A 115 12.66 19.04 9.04
CA THR A 115 12.02 20.36 9.15
C THR A 115 12.07 21.09 7.80
N THR A 116 10.93 21.64 7.42
CA THR A 116 10.72 22.59 6.31
C THR A 116 11.80 23.68 6.30
N PRO A 117 12.48 23.96 5.17
CA PRO A 117 13.25 25.20 5.03
C PRO A 117 12.30 26.37 4.71
N THR A 118 12.34 27.41 5.54
CA THR A 118 11.99 28.80 5.17
C THR A 118 13.25 29.64 5.26
#